data_AF-A0A2H0QCU5-F1
#
_entry.id   AF-A0A2H0QCU5-F1
#
_cell.length_a   1.000
_cell.length_b   1.000
_cell.length_c   1.000
_cell.angle_alpha   90.00
_cell.angle_beta   90.00
_cell.angle_gamma   90.00
#
_symmetry.space_group_name_H-M   'P 1'
#
loop_
_entity.id
_entity.type
_entity.pdbx_description
1 polymer ?
#
loop_
_entity_poly.entity_id
_entity_poly.type
_entity_poly.pdbx_seq_one_letter_code
_entity_poly.pdbx_strand_id
1 'polypeptide(L)'
;MFTEFDVIVCVIMLISVLVSFMKGFVKDFLSLFAWIGAAIATLYFYPFAASFMEGLFKSSRIVNITAIISAYVISLSALSLINSFIYGNLKEFQANMSDKVLGIFFGLFKGFVIISATHFIIITIAEKEPDWLVDGETYELTKRGSDIITNLSQNYLEKGKEVIEEQGQMEIEDITE
;
A
#
# COMPACT_ATOMS: atom_id res chain seq x y z
N MET A 1 -1.62 13.03 28.43
CA MET A 1 -0.58 14.04 28.18
C MET A 1 -0.25 13.91 26.70
N PHE A 2 -0.35 14.96 25.88
CA PHE A 2 -0.06 14.81 24.44
C PHE A 2 1.40 14.34 24.28
N THR A 3 1.58 13.15 23.71
CA THR A 3 2.91 12.60 23.45
C THR A 3 3.45 13.10 22.12
N GLU A 4 4.75 12.93 21.89
CA GLU A 4 5.38 13.23 20.59
C GLU A 4 4.73 12.41 19.46
N PHE A 5 4.23 11.21 19.77
CA PHE A 5 3.45 10.38 18.85
C PHE A 5 2.13 11.03 18.44
N ASP A 6 1.36 11.57 19.39
CA ASP A 6 0.09 12.23 19.08
C ASP A 6 0.29 13.44 18.16
N VAL A 7 1.41 14.16 18.30
CA VAL A 7 1.78 15.27 17.40
C VAL A 7 2.06 14.76 15.99
N ILE A 8 2.82 13.67 15.84
CA ILE A 8 3.12 13.07 14.53
C ILE A 8 1.83 12.57 13.86
N VAL A 9 0.98 11.86 14.60
CA VAL A 9 -0.33 11.39 14.14
C VAL A 9 -1.19 12.55 13.66
N CYS A 10 -1.27 13.63 14.45
CA CYS A 10 -2.01 14.84 14.08
C CYS A 10 -1.47 15.49 12.80
N VAL A 11 -0.15 15.61 12.66
CA VAL A 11 0.50 16.18 11.47
C VAL A 11 0.23 15.32 10.23
N ILE A 12 0.35 13.99 10.32
CA ILE A 12 0.08 13.09 9.21
C ILE A 12 -1.39 13.17 8.79
N MET A 13 -2.32 13.20 9.75
CA MET A 13 -3.75 13.36 9.49
C MET A 13 -4.04 14.68 8.79
N LEU A 14 -3.48 15.78 9.30
CA LEU A 14 -3.71 17.12 8.78
C LEU A 14 -3.16 17.26 7.36
N ILE A 15 -1.94 16.77 7.10
CA ILE A 15 -1.36 16.75 5.75
C ILE A 15 -2.20 15.89 4.81
N SER A 16 -2.62 14.70 5.25
CA SER A 16 -3.43 13.79 4.43
C SER A 16 -4.74 14.44 4.01
N VAL A 17 -5.46 15.06 4.96
CA VAL A 17 -6.70 15.81 4.69
C VAL A 17 -6.45 16.99 3.78
N LEU A 18 -5.40 17.79 4.04
CA LEU A 18 -5.10 18.97 3.26
C LEU A 18 -4.77 18.62 1.80
N VAL A 19 -3.92 17.62 1.58
CA VAL A 19 -3.56 17.14 0.24
C VAL A 19 -4.79 16.61 -0.49
N SER A 20 -5.64 15.82 0.18
CA SER A 20 -6.86 15.29 -0.42
C SER A 20 -7.90 16.38 -0.71
N PHE A 21 -8.01 17.40 0.14
CA PHE A 21 -8.88 18.56 -0.10
C PHE A 21 -8.40 19.39 -1.32
N MET A 22 -7.09 19.59 -1.45
CA MET A 22 -6.51 20.32 -2.58
C MET A 22 -6.67 19.56 -3.90
N LYS A 23 -6.61 18.22 -3.87
CA LYS A 23 -6.72 17.37 -5.06
C LYS A 23 -8.16 17.03 -5.45
N GLY A 24 -9.06 16.94 -4.47
CA GLY A 24 -10.43 16.44 -4.63
C GLY A 24 -10.53 14.91 -4.48
N PHE A 25 -11.71 14.43 -4.08
CA PHE A 25 -11.97 12.99 -3.87
C PHE A 25 -11.72 12.17 -5.13
N VAL A 26 -12.29 12.59 -6.27
CA VAL A 26 -12.18 11.85 -7.53
C VAL A 26 -10.72 11.65 -7.92
N LYS A 27 -9.87 12.67 -7.78
CA LYS A 27 -8.45 12.57 -8.12
C LYS A 27 -7.72 11.60 -7.22
N ASP A 28 -7.99 11.68 -5.92
CA ASP A 28 -7.37 10.82 -4.93
C ASP A 28 -7.83 9.36 -5.06
N PHE A 29 -9.10 9.14 -5.38
CA PHE A 29 -9.69 7.83 -5.66
C PHE A 29 -9.10 7.22 -6.94
N LEU A 30 -9.06 7.97 -8.05
CA LEU A 30 -8.42 7.51 -9.29
C LEU A 30 -6.95 7.17 -9.07
N SER A 31 -6.23 7.98 -8.27
CA SER A 31 -4.84 7.69 -7.91
C SER A 31 -4.72 6.36 -7.20
N LEU A 32 -5.59 6.04 -6.25
CA LEU A 32 -5.59 4.73 -5.57
C LEU A 32 -5.79 3.59 -6.58
N PHE A 33 -6.72 3.75 -7.53
CA PHE A 33 -6.95 2.78 -8.60
C PHE A 33 -5.75 2.64 -9.54
N ALA A 34 -5.00 3.70 -9.81
CA ALA A 34 -3.76 3.59 -10.58
C ALA A 34 -2.71 2.77 -9.85
N TRP A 35 -2.57 2.94 -8.54
CA TRP A 35 -1.63 2.14 -7.75
C TRP A 35 -2.00 0.65 -7.74
N ILE A 36 -3.28 0.33 -7.55
CA ILE A 36 -3.79 -1.06 -7.59
C ILE A 36 -3.66 -1.64 -9.00
N GLY A 37 -4.10 -0.89 -10.02
CA GLY A 37 -4.02 -1.30 -11.42
C GLY A 37 -2.57 -1.50 -11.88
N ALA A 38 -1.64 -0.69 -11.40
CA ALA A 38 -0.22 -0.86 -11.68
C ALA A 38 0.35 -2.13 -11.03
N ALA A 39 -0.07 -2.45 -9.80
CA ALA A 39 0.32 -3.70 -9.15
C ALA A 39 -0.19 -4.92 -9.94
N ILE A 40 -1.46 -4.91 -10.36
CA ILE A 40 -2.04 -5.97 -11.19
C ILE A 40 -1.30 -6.06 -12.54
N ALA A 41 -1.09 -4.93 -13.23
CA ALA A 41 -0.36 -4.89 -14.49
C ALA A 41 1.08 -5.43 -14.33
N THR A 42 1.72 -5.15 -13.20
CA THR A 42 3.07 -5.68 -12.90
C THR A 42 3.05 -7.21 -12.84
N LEU A 43 2.03 -7.83 -12.26
CA LEU A 43 1.94 -9.30 -12.24
C LEU A 43 1.88 -9.89 -13.66
N TYR A 44 1.19 -9.20 -14.58
CA TYR A 44 1.12 -9.62 -15.99
C TYR A 44 2.40 -9.32 -16.79
N PHE A 45 3.04 -8.18 -16.54
CA PHE A 45 4.24 -7.75 -17.27
C PHE A 45 5.56 -8.26 -16.68
N TYR A 46 5.54 -8.77 -15.45
CA TYR A 46 6.68 -9.36 -14.76
C TYR A 46 7.47 -10.35 -15.61
N PRO A 47 6.88 -11.40 -16.23
CA PRO A 47 7.67 -12.38 -16.99
C PRO A 47 8.40 -11.74 -18.17
N PHE A 48 7.76 -10.78 -18.85
CA PHE A 48 8.39 -10.05 -19.96
C PHE A 48 9.55 -9.17 -19.47
N ALA A 49 9.36 -8.46 -18.35
CA ALA A 49 10.40 -7.65 -17.73
C ALA A 49 11.56 -8.50 -17.20
N ALA A 50 11.29 -9.67 -16.64
CA ALA A 50 12.28 -10.60 -16.13
C ALA A 50 13.19 -11.10 -17.26
N SER A 51 12.61 -11.60 -18.36
CA SER A 51 13.38 -12.06 -19.52
C SER A 51 14.26 -10.97 -20.13
N PHE A 52 13.82 -9.71 -20.15
CA PHE A 52 14.65 -8.59 -20.59
C PHE A 52 15.83 -8.32 -19.64
N MET A 53 15.62 -8.47 -18.33
CA MET A 53 16.61 -8.19 -17.28
C MET A 53 17.62 -9.33 -17.08
N GLU A 54 17.28 -10.56 -17.46
CA GLU A 54 18.20 -11.72 -17.45
C GLU A 54 19.45 -11.48 -18.32
N GLY A 55 19.32 -10.70 -19.39
CA GLY A 55 20.47 -10.31 -20.22
C GLY A 55 21.40 -9.28 -19.57
N LEU A 56 20.93 -8.57 -18.54
CA LEU A 56 21.65 -7.46 -17.89
C LEU A 56 22.27 -7.85 -16.55
N PHE A 57 21.68 -8.80 -15.83
CA PHE A 57 22.11 -9.19 -14.48
C PHE A 57 22.30 -10.70 -14.35
N LYS A 58 23.40 -11.11 -13.70
CA LYS A 58 23.72 -12.54 -13.49
C LYS A 58 22.99 -13.18 -12.30
N SER A 59 22.51 -12.38 -11.35
CA SER A 59 21.84 -12.86 -10.14
C SER A 59 20.33 -12.86 -10.34
N SER A 60 19.70 -14.04 -10.27
CA SER A 60 18.25 -14.20 -10.42
C SER A 60 17.45 -13.35 -9.41
N ARG A 61 17.98 -13.14 -8.19
CA ARG A 61 17.33 -12.27 -7.21
C ARG A 61 17.32 -10.80 -7.66
N ILE A 62 18.41 -10.33 -8.25
CA ILE A 62 18.52 -8.94 -8.75
C ILE A 62 17.63 -8.76 -9.98
N VAL A 63 17.61 -9.75 -10.88
CA VAL A 63 16.71 -9.78 -12.05
C VAL A 63 15.26 -9.62 -11.61
N ASN A 64 14.79 -10.46 -10.68
CA ASN A 64 13.40 -10.45 -10.26
C ASN A 64 13.00 -9.13 -9.60
N ILE A 65 13.82 -8.63 -8.66
CA ILE A 65 13.54 -7.36 -7.97
C ILE A 65 13.51 -6.20 -8.98
N THR A 66 14.50 -6.15 -9.87
CA THR A 66 14.59 -5.07 -10.88
C THR A 66 13.46 -5.15 -11.89
N ALA A 67 13.06 -6.35 -12.31
CA ALA A 67 11.94 -6.58 -13.20
C ALA A 67 10.61 -6.12 -12.59
N ILE A 68 10.35 -6.47 -11.32
CA ILE A 68 9.15 -6.04 -10.60
C ILE A 68 9.11 -4.52 -10.49
N ILE A 69 10.21 -3.90 -10.02
CA ILE A 69 10.26 -2.45 -9.82
C ILE A 69 10.10 -1.71 -11.15
N SER A 70 10.81 -2.14 -12.20
CA SER A 70 10.73 -1.50 -13.52
C SER A 70 9.33 -1.65 -14.14
N ALA A 71 8.76 -2.86 -14.12
CA ALA A 71 7.41 -3.10 -14.61
C ALA A 71 6.37 -2.29 -13.83
N TYR A 72 6.52 -2.17 -12.51
CA TYR A 72 5.64 -1.36 -11.67
C TYR A 72 5.72 0.12 -12.00
N VAL A 73 6.93 0.69 -12.10
CA VAL A 73 7.11 2.11 -12.42
C VAL A 73 6.58 2.44 -13.82
N ILE A 74 6.85 1.60 -14.82
CA ILE A 74 6.35 1.79 -16.18
C ILE A 74 4.82 1.72 -16.20
N SER A 75 4.24 0.69 -15.58
CA SER A 75 2.78 0.51 -15.51
C SER A 75 2.11 1.67 -14.77
N LEU A 76 2.65 2.07 -13.63
CA LEU A 76 2.15 3.18 -12.83
C LEU A 76 2.23 4.50 -13.60
N SER A 77 3.32 4.73 -14.34
CA SER A 77 3.47 5.92 -15.17
C SER A 77 2.42 5.93 -16.29
N ALA A 78 2.21 4.81 -16.97
CA ALA A 78 1.19 4.69 -18.02
C ALA A 78 -0.23 4.93 -17.47
N LEU A 79 -0.59 4.30 -16.34
CA LEU A 79 -1.90 4.49 -15.71
C LEU A 79 -2.07 5.91 -15.17
N SER A 80 -1.01 6.53 -14.64
CA SER A 80 -1.06 7.92 -14.17
C SER A 80 -1.33 8.90 -15.31
N LEU A 81 -0.77 8.66 -16.50
CA LEU A 81 -1.06 9.46 -17.70
C LEU A 81 -2.53 9.31 -18.12
N ILE A 82 -3.04 8.08 -18.16
CA ILE A 82 -4.44 7.79 -18.47
C ILE A 82 -5.36 8.49 -17.46
N ASN A 83 -5.06 8.37 -16.17
CA ASN A 83 -5.82 9.03 -15.11
C ASN A 83 -5.80 10.55 -15.24
N SER A 84 -4.65 11.15 -15.57
CA SER A 84 -4.56 12.59 -15.80
C SER A 84 -5.42 13.02 -16.98
N PHE A 85 -5.49 12.21 -18.04
CA PHE A 85 -6.36 12.46 -19.17
C PHE A 85 -7.84 12.35 -18.79
N ILE A 86 -8.24 11.29 -18.09
CA ILE A 86 -9.61 11.11 -17.59
C ILE A 86 -10.00 12.30 -16.71
N TYR A 87 -9.15 12.68 -15.76
CA TYR A 87 -9.39 13.81 -14.87
C TYR A 87 -9.53 15.15 -15.61
N GLY A 88 -8.76 15.35 -16.69
CA GLY A 88 -8.86 16.54 -17.54
C GLY A 88 -10.21 16.68 -18.26
N ASN A 89 -10.89 15.56 -18.50
CA ASN A 89 -12.24 15.54 -19.10
C ASN A 89 -13.36 15.76 -18.06
N LEU A 90 -13.08 15.54 -16.78
CA LEU A 90 -14.05 15.70 -15.68
C LEU A 90 -14.09 17.14 -15.14
N LYS A 91 -14.11 18.15 -16.01
CA LYS A 91 -14.06 19.58 -15.62
C LYS A 91 -15.21 20.00 -14.71
N GLU A 92 -16.40 19.41 -14.88
CA GLU A 92 -17.57 19.70 -14.05
C GLU A 92 -17.37 19.26 -12.59
N PHE A 93 -16.62 18.18 -12.35
CA PHE A 93 -16.33 17.70 -11.00
C PHE A 93 -15.22 18.52 -10.31
N GLN A 94 -14.35 19.21 -11.06
CA GLN A 94 -13.22 19.98 -10.49
C GLN A 94 -13.65 21.18 -9.62
N ALA A 95 -14.79 21.80 -9.93
CA ALA A 95 -15.28 22.97 -9.20
C ALA A 95 -16.29 22.63 -8.09
N ASN A 96 -16.74 21.37 -8.01
CA ASN A 96 -17.78 20.99 -7.08
C ASN A 96 -17.24 20.94 -5.64
N MET A 97 -17.81 21.79 -4.77
CA MET A 97 -17.50 21.79 -3.34
C MET A 97 -17.73 20.42 -2.71
N SER A 98 -18.71 19.65 -3.20
CA SER A 98 -19.00 18.29 -2.76
C SER A 98 -17.82 17.32 -2.96
N ASP A 99 -17.07 17.43 -4.06
CA ASP A 99 -15.89 16.59 -4.32
C ASP A 99 -14.77 16.87 -3.32
N LYS A 100 -14.61 18.13 -2.92
CA LYS A 100 -13.63 18.53 -1.90
C LYS A 100 -14.00 18.05 -0.51
N VAL A 101 -15.28 18.09 -0.15
CA VAL A 101 -15.78 17.57 1.14
C VAL A 101 -15.59 16.05 1.20
N LEU A 102 -15.92 15.31 0.14
CA LEU A 102 -15.61 13.89 0.05
C LEU A 102 -14.09 13.63 0.12
N GLY A 103 -13.29 14.54 -0.43
CA GLY A 103 -11.83 14.49 -0.37
C GLY A 103 -11.32 14.57 1.07
N ILE A 104 -11.95 15.37 1.93
CA ILE A 104 -11.63 15.42 3.37
C ILE A 104 -11.89 14.06 4.02
N PHE A 105 -13.06 13.45 3.80
CA PHE A 105 -13.38 12.13 4.38
C PHE A 105 -12.43 11.04 3.89
N PHE A 106 -12.08 11.05 2.60
CA PHE A 106 -11.10 10.11 2.05
C PHE A 106 -9.68 10.36 2.57
N GLY A 107 -9.29 11.62 2.73
CA GLY A 107 -8.01 12.00 3.34
C GLY A 107 -7.89 11.55 4.79
N LEU A 108 -8.98 11.67 5.58
CA LEU A 108 -9.07 11.13 6.94
C LEU A 108 -8.92 9.61 6.95
N PHE A 109 -9.65 8.90 6.08
CA PHE A 109 -9.57 7.45 5.97
C PHE A 109 -8.15 7.00 5.61
N LYS A 110 -7.54 7.62 4.59
CA LYS A 110 -6.19 7.28 4.14
C LYS A 110 -5.14 7.60 5.19
N GLY A 111 -5.27 8.75 5.87
CA GLY A 111 -4.42 9.11 7.01
C GLY A 111 -4.49 8.07 8.12
N PHE A 112 -5.71 7.64 8.49
CA PHE A 112 -5.93 6.58 9.47
C PHE A 112 -5.27 5.25 9.07
N VAL A 113 -5.40 4.85 7.80
CA VAL A 113 -4.76 3.65 7.26
C VAL A 113 -3.23 3.75 7.35
N ILE A 114 -2.65 4.89 6.94
CA ILE A 114 -1.19 5.11 6.99
C ILE A 114 -0.67 5.03 8.43
N ILE A 115 -1.40 5.63 9.37
CA ILE A 115 -0.99 5.65 10.78
C ILE A 115 -1.12 4.26 11.39
N SER A 116 -2.20 3.54 11.10
CA SER A 116 -2.38 2.14 11.55
C SER A 116 -1.29 1.22 10.99
N ALA A 117 -0.95 1.37 9.71
CA ALA A 117 0.14 0.62 9.09
C ALA A 117 1.50 0.97 9.71
N THR A 118 1.73 2.25 10.03
CA THR A 118 2.97 2.69 10.71
C THR A 118 3.07 2.10 12.11
N HIS A 119 1.98 2.12 12.88
CA HIS A 119 1.90 1.47 14.19
C HIS A 119 2.20 -0.03 14.08
N PHE A 120 1.57 -0.73 13.13
CA PHE A 120 1.80 -2.15 12.86
C PHE A 120 3.28 -2.45 12.56
N ILE A 121 3.93 -1.64 11.72
CA ILE A 121 5.36 -1.79 11.40
C ILE A 121 6.21 -1.58 12.67
N ILE A 122 5.91 -0.57 13.48
CA ILE A 122 6.64 -0.30 14.73
C ILE A 122 6.54 -1.49 15.68
N ILE A 123 5.35 -2.04 15.92
CA ILE A 123 5.18 -3.20 16.83
C ILE A 123 5.77 -4.49 16.27
N THR A 124 5.86 -4.62 14.95
CA THR A 124 6.45 -5.81 14.31
C THR A 124 7.98 -5.79 14.39
N ILE A 125 8.57 -4.60 14.33
CA ILE A 125 10.04 -4.41 14.42
C ILE A 125 10.49 -4.32 15.88
N ALA A 126 9.69 -3.71 16.76
CA ALA A 126 10.01 -3.55 18.16
C ALA A 126 9.65 -4.81 18.94
N GLU A 127 10.61 -5.41 19.64
CA GLU A 127 10.39 -6.59 20.50
C GLU A 127 9.42 -6.31 21.66
N LYS A 128 9.26 -5.03 22.05
CA LYS A 128 8.34 -4.56 23.07
C LYS A 128 7.70 -3.25 22.61
N GLU A 129 6.40 -3.06 22.89
CA GLU A 129 5.73 -1.79 22.65
C GLU A 129 6.45 -0.64 23.37
N PRO A 130 6.90 0.40 22.66
CA PRO A 130 7.60 1.52 23.27
C PRO A 130 6.67 2.37 24.14
N ASP A 131 7.17 2.82 25.30
CA ASP A 131 6.37 3.58 26.28
C ASP A 131 5.77 4.88 25.68
N TRP A 132 6.51 5.56 24.79
CA TRP A 132 6.04 6.76 24.07
C TRP A 132 4.88 6.50 23.10
N LEU A 133 4.64 5.25 22.72
CA LEU A 133 3.54 4.82 21.85
C LEU A 133 2.29 4.50 22.67
N VAL A 134 2.47 3.85 23.83
CA VAL A 134 1.38 3.40 24.72
C VAL A 134 0.76 4.55 25.51
N ASP A 135 1.54 5.60 25.81
CA ASP A 135 1.08 6.76 26.57
C ASP A 135 0.22 7.75 25.74
N GLY A 136 0.10 7.56 24.42
CA GLY A 136 -0.64 8.46 23.54
C GLY A 136 -2.15 8.27 23.62
N GLU A 137 -2.92 9.37 23.56
CA GLU A 137 -4.39 9.31 23.57
C GLU A 137 -4.95 8.67 22.28
N THR A 138 -4.16 8.71 21.21
CA THR A 138 -4.48 8.04 19.93
C THR A 138 -4.08 6.57 19.88
N TYR A 139 -3.45 6.04 20.94
CA TYR A 139 -2.99 4.65 21.01
C TYR A 139 -4.14 3.65 20.82
N GLU A 140 -5.28 3.84 21.49
CA GLU A 140 -6.40 2.89 21.38
C GLU A 140 -7.01 2.87 19.97
N LEU A 141 -7.07 4.02 19.28
CA LEU A 141 -7.57 4.11 17.90
C LEU A 141 -6.60 3.46 16.91
N THR A 142 -5.30 3.67 17.09
CA THR A 142 -4.27 3.10 16.21
C THR A 142 -4.08 1.60 16.46
N LYS A 143 -4.21 1.15 17.71
CA LYS A 143 -4.20 -0.27 18.10
C LYS A 143 -5.33 -1.05 17.46
N ARG A 144 -6.56 -0.53 17.48
CA ARG A 144 -7.70 -1.19 16.80
C ARG A 144 -7.45 -1.37 15.30
N GLY A 145 -6.86 -0.37 14.65
CA GLY A 145 -6.45 -0.48 13.25
C GLY A 145 -5.36 -1.54 13.06
N SER A 146 -4.36 -1.56 13.94
CA SER A 146 -3.28 -2.55 13.94
C SER A 146 -3.80 -3.97 14.17
N ASP A 147 -4.72 -4.20 15.09
CA ASP A 147 -5.29 -5.52 15.38
C ASP A 147 -6.01 -6.10 14.15
N ILE A 148 -6.70 -5.26 13.39
CA ILE A 148 -7.31 -5.66 12.11
C ILE A 148 -6.22 -6.09 11.12
N ILE A 149 -5.15 -5.31 10.99
CA ILE A 149 -4.02 -5.64 10.11
C ILE A 149 -3.33 -6.95 10.55
N THR A 150 -3.10 -7.14 11.85
CA THR A 150 -2.47 -8.34 12.41
C THR A 150 -3.30 -9.59 12.14
N ASN A 151 -4.61 -9.55 12.41
CA ASN A 151 -5.50 -10.68 12.16
C ASN A 151 -5.57 -11.03 10.67
N LEU A 152 -5.61 -10.02 9.79
CA LEU A 152 -5.54 -10.24 8.35
C LEU A 152 -4.19 -10.85 7.95
N SER A 153 -3.08 -10.30 8.44
CA SER A 153 -1.72 -10.76 8.15
C SER A 153 -1.52 -12.21 8.57
N GLN A 154 -1.94 -12.61 9.79
CA GLN A 154 -1.78 -13.98 10.27
C GLN A 154 -2.52 -14.98 9.37
N ASN A 155 -3.74 -14.65 8.94
CA ASN A 155 -4.51 -15.49 8.02
C ASN A 155 -3.82 -15.65 6.66
N TYR A 156 -3.18 -14.60 6.12
CA TYR A 156 -2.41 -14.70 4.87
C TYR A 156 -1.11 -15.48 5.05
N LEU A 157 -0.44 -15.37 6.20
CA LEU A 157 0.78 -16.10 6.50
C LEU A 157 0.54 -17.60 6.69
N GLU A 158 -0.55 -17.98 7.37
CA GLU A 158 -0.96 -19.38 7.52
C GLU A 158 -1.32 -20.00 6.16
N LYS A 159 -2.17 -19.32 5.39
CA LYS A 159 -2.52 -19.77 4.04
C LYS A 159 -1.32 -19.83 3.09
N GLY A 160 -0.38 -18.90 3.22
CA GLY A 160 0.88 -18.91 2.47
C GLY A 160 1.77 -20.10 2.82
N LYS A 161 1.83 -20.50 4.09
CA LYS A 161 2.56 -21.69 4.53
C LYS A 161 1.92 -22.97 4.01
N GLU A 162 0.60 -23.09 4.05
CA GLU A 162 -0.13 -24.23 3.49
C GLU A 162 0.17 -24.42 2.00
N VAL A 163 0.14 -23.35 1.21
CA VAL A 163 0.47 -23.42 -0.23
C VAL A 163 1.93 -23.82 -0.47
N ILE A 164 2.87 -23.32 0.34
CA ILE A 164 4.28 -23.70 0.23
C ILE A 164 4.49 -25.17 0.63
N GLU A 165 3.78 -25.69 1.63
CA GLU A 165 3.80 -27.10 2.02
C GLU A 165 3.16 -27.99 0.95
N GLU A 166 2.03 -27.60 0.34
CA GLU A 166 1.40 -28.32 -0.77
C GLU A 166 2.30 -28.36 -2.02
N GLN A 167 2.96 -27.25 -2.36
CA GLN A 167 3.90 -27.22 -3.49
C GLN A 167 5.17 -28.02 -3.22
N GLY A 168 5.68 -27.99 -1.98
CA GLY A 168 6.80 -28.82 -1.57
C GLY A 168 6.47 -30.31 -1.58
N GLN A 169 5.22 -30.70 -1.26
CA GLN A 169 4.78 -32.10 -1.35
C GLN A 169 4.63 -32.60 -2.79
N MET A 170 4.09 -31.78 -3.70
CA MET A 170 4.00 -32.12 -5.13
C MET A 170 5.38 -32.28 -5.79
N GLU A 171 6.38 -31.48 -5.41
CA GLU A 171 7.75 -31.62 -5.93
C GLU A 171 8.46 -32.88 -5.41
N ILE A 172 8.13 -33.34 -4.19
CA ILE A 172 8.70 -34.57 -3.61
C ILE A 172 8.04 -35.83 -4.20
N GLU A 173 6.76 -35.78 -4.55
CA GLU A 173 6.03 -36.90 -5.17
C GLU A 173 6.49 -37.14 -6.63
N ASP A 174 6.71 -36.07 -7.41
CA ASP A 174 7.23 -36.12 -8.80
C ASP A 174 8.69 -36.61 -8.89
N ILE A 175 9.47 -36.52 -7.81
CA ILE A 175 10.85 -37.06 -7.74
C ILE A 175 10.87 -38.54 -7.29
N THR A 176 9.76 -39.05 -6.73
CA THR A 176 9.69 -40.41 -6.14
C THR A 176 8.98 -41.43 -7.05
N GLU A 177 8.25 -40.99 -8.09
CA GLU A 177 7.79 -41.83 -9.23
C GLU A 177 8.86 -41.98 -10.34
#